data_AF-A0A916IA65-F1
#
_entry.id   AF-A0A916IA65-F1
#
_cell.length_a   1.000
_cell.length_b   1.000
_cell.length_c   1.000
_cell.angle_alpha   90.00
_cell.angle_beta   90.00
_cell.angle_gamma   90.00
#
_symmetry.space_group_name_H-M   'P 1'
#
loop_
_entity.id
_entity.type
_entity.pdbx_description
1 polymer ?
#
loop_
_entity_poly.entity_id
_entity_poly.type
_entity_poly.pdbx_seq_one_letter_code
_entity_poly.pdbx_strand_id
1 'polypeptide(L)'
;MKYKDLNIQTQREFPNNARTQGFGWLVRAGYLTRENQLLPLGERAISQLRQSTDVLALLPTMKSETETFFALETGSVEIIHCPACGYTERLELAQFKKTPFSQEEELPTEKVLTPECHTIEALANFLNIPKEKTAKALMYTRVSDNQFVFIVVRGDMQMSESKLKKLVGDVRTATLEEISQSGAAAGYASPIGLQKALIVVDDLIPQSPNLAAGANESGYHLLNTNCGRDYSAAIVEDVTLAQEGDPCFMCGELLTLQRAEILAEGGDFHFDQILLALAETHHDDKGLTLPKSATPFDVYLMHVPGKQMDTRAKAGEIYNQLQAAGISVLFDDRDERAGVKFNDADLIGCPIRVTVGEKALQNGMVELKKRTTSEIQHAELDDLVSIIRNSESASDA
;
A
#
# COMPACT_ATOMS: atom_id res chain seq x y z
N MET A 1 -12.55 -20.49 24.14
CA MET A 1 -12.94 -19.22 24.77
C MET A 1 -14.43 -19.03 24.56
N LYS A 2 -15.19 -18.48 25.53
CA LYS A 2 -16.62 -18.26 25.32
C LYS A 2 -16.85 -16.91 24.66
N TYR A 3 -17.92 -16.81 23.89
CA TYR A 3 -18.30 -15.60 23.16
C TYR A 3 -18.48 -14.41 24.11
N LYS A 4 -19.11 -14.64 25.27
CA LYS A 4 -19.32 -13.60 26.28
C LYS A 4 -18.03 -13.05 26.89
N ASP A 5 -16.98 -13.88 26.97
CA ASP A 5 -15.70 -13.49 27.58
C ASP A 5 -14.93 -12.50 26.68
N LEU A 6 -15.20 -12.51 25.38
CA LEU A 6 -14.55 -11.65 24.38
C LEU A 6 -15.27 -10.33 24.15
N ASN A 7 -16.45 -10.12 24.76
CA ASN A 7 -17.30 -8.95 24.54
C ASN A 7 -17.51 -8.62 23.05
N ILE A 8 -17.64 -9.64 22.19
CA ILE A 8 -17.78 -9.44 20.74
C ILE A 8 -19.11 -8.73 20.47
N GLN A 9 -19.03 -7.61 19.76
CA GLN A 9 -20.19 -6.84 19.31
C GLN A 9 -20.20 -6.79 17.78
N THR A 10 -21.04 -7.61 17.16
CA THR A 10 -21.24 -7.59 15.72
C THR A 10 -22.17 -6.44 15.32
N GLN A 11 -21.95 -5.87 14.13
CA GLN A 11 -22.78 -4.78 13.60
C GLN A 11 -23.60 -5.25 12.39
N ARG A 12 -24.88 -4.85 12.37
CA ARG A 12 -25.79 -5.18 11.27
C ARG A 12 -25.46 -4.39 10.01
N GLU A 13 -25.15 -3.12 10.17
CA GLU A 13 -24.88 -2.20 9.07
C GLU A 13 -23.38 -2.04 8.88
N PHE A 14 -22.97 -1.82 7.63
CA PHE A 14 -21.62 -1.37 7.34
C PHE A 14 -21.38 0.01 7.96
N PRO A 15 -20.17 0.27 8.47
CA PRO A 15 -19.86 1.56 9.04
C PRO A 15 -19.81 2.62 7.92
N ASN A 16 -20.45 3.76 8.13
CA ASN A 16 -20.49 4.86 7.13
C ASN A 16 -19.11 5.43 6.79
N ASN A 17 -18.13 5.21 7.66
CA ASN A 17 -16.74 5.60 7.47
C ASN A 17 -15.86 4.45 6.95
N ALA A 18 -16.46 3.36 6.43
CA ALA A 18 -15.72 2.28 5.81
C ALA A 18 -14.87 2.80 4.65
N ARG A 19 -13.56 2.62 4.76
CA ARG A 19 -12.62 3.00 3.69
C ARG A 19 -12.61 1.96 2.58
N THR A 20 -12.78 0.70 2.95
CA THR A 20 -12.79 -0.46 2.04
C THR A 20 -13.81 -1.50 2.52
N GLN A 21 -14.08 -2.52 1.70
CA GLN A 21 -15.03 -3.57 2.10
C GLN A 21 -14.47 -4.42 3.23
N GLY A 22 -13.19 -4.81 3.15
CA GLY A 22 -12.47 -5.56 4.17
C GLY A 22 -12.47 -4.84 5.53
N PHE A 23 -12.19 -3.53 5.55
CA PHE A 23 -12.32 -2.73 6.78
C PHE A 23 -13.74 -2.81 7.35
N GLY A 24 -14.74 -2.62 6.49
CA GLY A 24 -16.14 -2.69 6.88
C GLY A 24 -16.52 -4.05 7.48
N TRP A 25 -16.03 -5.15 6.91
CA TRP A 25 -16.24 -6.49 7.43
C TRP A 25 -15.55 -6.72 8.77
N LEU A 26 -14.31 -6.26 8.95
CA LEU A 26 -13.60 -6.35 10.23
C LEU A 26 -14.34 -5.59 11.35
N VAL A 27 -14.86 -4.39 11.06
CA VAL A 27 -15.71 -3.63 12.00
C VAL A 27 -16.99 -4.41 12.32
N ARG A 28 -17.69 -4.91 11.30
CA ARG A 28 -18.96 -5.63 11.49
C ARG A 28 -18.79 -6.93 12.26
N ALA A 29 -17.68 -7.61 12.08
CA ALA A 29 -17.36 -8.85 12.77
C ALA A 29 -16.81 -8.63 14.20
N GLY A 30 -16.46 -7.40 14.57
CA GLY A 30 -15.92 -7.07 15.88
C GLY A 30 -14.42 -7.36 16.03
N TYR A 31 -13.65 -7.33 14.94
CA TYR A 31 -12.18 -7.43 14.98
C TYR A 31 -11.53 -6.10 15.35
N LEU A 32 -12.16 -5.00 14.98
CA LEU A 32 -11.70 -3.64 15.26
C LEU A 32 -12.88 -2.65 15.37
N THR A 33 -12.64 -1.48 15.94
CA THR A 33 -13.61 -0.39 16.06
C THR A 33 -13.71 0.44 14.78
N ARG A 34 -14.71 1.32 14.68
CA ARG A 34 -14.85 2.27 13.56
C ARG A 34 -13.66 3.24 13.47
N GLU A 35 -12.96 3.45 14.58
CA GLU A 35 -11.77 4.28 14.71
C GLU A 35 -10.47 3.49 14.45
N ASN A 36 -10.57 2.27 13.91
CA ASN A 36 -9.43 1.39 13.60
C ASN A 36 -8.64 0.94 14.84
N GLN A 37 -9.30 0.76 15.98
CA GLN A 37 -8.68 0.18 17.18
C GLN A 37 -8.95 -1.32 17.24
N LEU A 38 -7.92 -2.13 17.42
CA LEU A 38 -8.07 -3.58 17.56
C LEU A 38 -8.92 -3.94 18.78
N LEU A 39 -9.76 -4.95 18.60
CA LEU A 39 -10.54 -5.60 19.64
C LEU A 39 -9.96 -6.98 19.94
N PRO A 40 -10.33 -7.64 21.05
CA PRO A 40 -9.76 -8.93 21.45
C PRO A 40 -9.81 -10.02 20.36
N LEU A 41 -10.82 -9.98 19.49
CA LEU A 41 -10.94 -10.90 18.35
C LEU A 41 -9.85 -10.63 17.29
N GLY A 42 -9.61 -9.35 16.96
CA GLY A 42 -8.56 -8.94 16.03
C GLY A 42 -7.15 -9.16 16.57
N GLU A 43 -6.92 -8.86 17.85
CA GLU A 43 -5.64 -9.15 18.52
C GLU A 43 -5.28 -10.63 18.43
N ARG A 44 -6.29 -11.50 18.60
CA ARG A 44 -6.11 -12.94 18.48
C ARG A 44 -5.80 -13.37 17.06
N ALA A 45 -6.50 -12.83 16.06
CA ALA A 45 -6.22 -13.10 14.65
C ALA A 45 -4.79 -12.71 14.27
N ILE A 46 -4.32 -11.54 14.71
CA ILE A 46 -2.93 -11.09 14.51
C ILE A 46 -1.93 -11.99 15.24
N SER A 47 -2.25 -12.44 16.45
CA SER A 47 -1.42 -13.39 17.18
C SER A 47 -1.25 -14.73 16.43
N GLN A 48 -2.28 -15.19 15.72
CA GLN A 48 -2.18 -16.35 14.83
C GLN A 48 -1.33 -16.07 13.59
N LEU A 49 -1.55 -14.91 12.94
CA LEU A 49 -0.76 -14.50 11.78
C LEU A 49 0.74 -14.46 12.09
N ARG A 50 1.13 -14.00 13.28
CA ARG A 50 2.53 -13.98 13.75
C ARG A 50 3.19 -15.35 13.84
N GLN A 51 2.39 -16.42 13.94
CA GLN A 51 2.88 -17.80 14.01
C GLN A 51 2.95 -18.48 12.64
N SER A 52 2.37 -17.86 11.62
CA SER A 52 2.37 -18.39 10.26
C SER A 52 3.68 -18.08 9.55
N THR A 53 4.17 -19.04 8.77
CA THR A 53 5.46 -18.95 8.08
C THR A 53 5.39 -18.21 6.73
N ASP A 54 4.20 -18.08 6.14
CA ASP A 54 4.03 -17.44 4.82
C ASP A 54 2.68 -16.72 4.69
N VAL A 55 2.48 -15.68 5.51
CA VAL A 55 1.23 -14.90 5.51
C VAL A 55 0.99 -14.12 4.21
N LEU A 56 2.06 -13.79 3.49
CA LEU A 56 1.97 -12.97 2.28
C LEU A 56 1.65 -13.79 1.03
N ALA A 57 1.92 -15.09 1.01
CA ALA A 57 1.50 -15.98 -0.10
C ALA A 57 -0.02 -16.04 -0.27
N LEU A 58 -0.79 -15.66 0.74
CA LEU A 58 -2.26 -15.63 0.73
C LEU A 58 -2.84 -14.37 0.07
N LEU A 59 -1.97 -13.46 -0.40
CA LEU A 59 -2.32 -12.15 -0.93
C LEU A 59 -1.66 -11.92 -2.30
N PRO A 60 -2.35 -11.24 -3.24
CA PRO A 60 -1.74 -10.78 -4.48
C PRO A 60 -0.82 -9.59 -4.19
N THR A 61 0.41 -9.89 -3.76
CA THR A 61 1.39 -8.87 -3.37
C THR A 61 2.29 -8.44 -4.52
N MET A 62 2.73 -7.19 -4.46
CA MET A 62 3.80 -6.64 -5.30
C MET A 62 5.00 -6.33 -4.41
N LYS A 63 6.22 -6.40 -4.93
CA LYS A 63 7.43 -6.28 -4.11
C LYS A 63 8.46 -5.35 -4.76
N SER A 64 9.06 -4.49 -3.96
CA SER A 64 10.35 -3.87 -4.27
C SER A 64 11.47 -4.69 -3.64
N GLU A 65 12.70 -4.17 -3.63
CA GLU A 65 13.82 -4.82 -2.94
C GLU A 65 13.62 -4.91 -1.43
N THR A 66 12.94 -3.93 -0.83
CA THR A 66 12.84 -3.79 0.63
C THR A 66 11.41 -3.80 1.18
N GLU A 67 10.41 -3.63 0.31
CA GLU A 67 9.01 -3.44 0.71
C GLU A 67 8.09 -4.43 -0.01
N THR A 68 7.02 -4.84 0.66
CA THR A 68 5.91 -5.59 0.06
C THR A 68 4.63 -4.77 0.14
N PHE A 69 3.93 -4.70 -0.99
CA PHE A 69 2.75 -3.88 -1.21
C PHE A 69 1.52 -4.73 -1.50
N PHE A 70 0.36 -4.23 -1.11
CA PHE A 70 -0.95 -4.71 -1.54
C PHE A 70 -1.73 -3.58 -2.18
N ALA A 71 -2.17 -3.78 -3.43
CA ALA A 71 -2.93 -2.78 -4.17
C ALA A 71 -4.26 -2.49 -3.45
N LEU A 72 -4.50 -1.21 -3.16
CA LEU A 72 -5.70 -0.77 -2.46
C LEU A 72 -6.00 0.68 -2.84
N GLU A 73 -7.22 0.97 -3.28
CA GLU A 73 -7.61 2.32 -3.72
C GLU A 73 -7.40 3.38 -2.63
N THR A 74 -7.57 2.99 -1.36
CA THR A 74 -7.34 3.87 -0.21
C THR A 74 -5.93 3.75 0.39
N GLY A 75 -5.01 3.09 -0.32
CA GLY A 75 -3.67 2.80 0.16
C GLY A 75 -2.90 4.04 0.59
N SER A 76 -2.09 3.91 1.64
CA SER A 76 -1.29 4.99 2.24
C SER A 76 -0.17 5.52 1.34
N VAL A 77 0.26 4.74 0.35
CA VAL A 77 1.34 5.13 -0.58
C VAL A 77 0.90 5.00 -2.04
N GLU A 78 1.57 5.76 -2.90
CA GLU A 78 1.51 5.60 -4.35
C GLU A 78 2.73 4.79 -4.82
N ILE A 79 2.49 3.81 -5.68
CA ILE A 79 3.50 2.95 -6.27
C ILE A 79 3.41 2.99 -7.79
N ILE A 80 4.57 2.85 -8.41
CA ILE A 80 4.69 2.55 -9.83
C ILE A 80 4.90 1.04 -9.96
N HIS A 81 4.14 0.41 -10.86
CA HIS A 81 4.22 -1.01 -11.13
C HIS A 81 4.32 -1.29 -12.63
N CYS A 82 5.18 -2.24 -13.01
CA CYS A 82 5.24 -2.78 -14.36
C CYS A 82 4.49 -4.13 -14.41
N PRO A 83 3.33 -4.21 -15.07
CA PRO A 83 2.58 -5.47 -15.16
C PRO A 83 3.30 -6.55 -15.97
N ALA A 84 4.28 -6.18 -16.81
CA ALA A 84 4.99 -7.12 -17.68
C ALA A 84 6.16 -7.85 -16.97
N CYS A 85 6.94 -7.14 -16.15
CA CYS A 85 8.13 -7.71 -15.50
C CYS A 85 8.06 -7.74 -13.97
N GLY A 86 7.03 -7.15 -13.37
CA GLY A 86 6.84 -7.13 -11.92
C GLY A 86 7.65 -6.06 -11.18
N TYR A 87 8.35 -5.16 -11.87
CA TYR A 87 9.01 -4.02 -11.23
C TYR A 87 7.98 -3.22 -10.42
N THR A 88 8.25 -3.01 -9.13
CA THR A 88 7.41 -2.19 -8.26
C THR A 88 8.28 -1.34 -7.35
N GLU A 89 7.94 -0.07 -7.22
CA GLU A 89 8.61 0.85 -6.31
C GLU A 89 7.67 2.00 -5.92
N ARG A 90 7.89 2.63 -4.76
CA ARG A 90 7.18 3.84 -4.38
C ARG A 90 7.39 4.93 -5.43
N LEU A 91 6.34 5.69 -5.76
CA LEU A 91 6.36 6.71 -6.82
C LEU A 91 7.57 7.66 -6.69
N GLU A 92 7.85 8.08 -5.46
CA GLU A 92 8.95 9.01 -5.17
C GLU A 92 10.35 8.41 -5.41
N LEU A 93 10.48 7.08 -5.49
CA LEU A 93 11.73 6.37 -5.72
C LEU A 93 11.79 5.68 -7.09
N ALA A 94 10.65 5.53 -7.76
CA ALA A 94 10.52 4.72 -8.96
C ALA A 94 11.34 5.25 -10.15
N GLN A 95 12.06 4.36 -10.82
CA GLN A 95 12.84 4.65 -12.02
C GLN A 95 12.04 4.33 -13.29
N PHE A 96 12.37 5.05 -14.36
CA PHE A 96 11.76 4.85 -15.67
C PHE A 96 12.78 5.13 -16.76
N LYS A 97 12.54 4.58 -17.95
CA LYS A 97 13.42 4.79 -19.10
C LYS A 97 13.08 6.12 -19.76
N LYS A 98 13.95 7.09 -19.58
CA LYS A 98 13.83 8.41 -20.20
C LYS A 98 14.13 8.33 -21.70
N THR A 99 13.39 9.12 -22.47
CA THR A 99 13.61 9.25 -23.91
C THR A 99 14.38 10.55 -24.18
N PRO A 100 15.64 10.48 -24.65
CA PRO A 100 16.39 11.66 -25.06
C PRO A 100 15.80 12.25 -26.34
N PHE A 101 16.01 13.55 -26.55
CA PHE A 101 15.71 14.17 -27.83
C PHE A 101 16.65 13.67 -28.92
N SER A 102 16.22 13.82 -30.18
CA SER A 102 17.12 13.71 -31.33
C SER A 102 18.36 14.56 -31.08
N GLN A 103 19.54 14.00 -31.34
CA GLN A 103 20.77 14.79 -31.26
C GLN A 103 20.70 15.93 -32.27
N GLU A 104 20.93 17.13 -31.77
CA GLU A 104 21.04 18.36 -32.54
C GLU A 104 22.47 18.88 -32.39
N GLU A 105 22.95 19.59 -33.39
CA GLU A 105 24.21 20.33 -33.26
C GLU A 105 24.04 21.42 -32.19
N GLU A 106 25.05 21.59 -31.35
CA GLU A 106 25.03 22.64 -30.34
C GLU A 106 25.06 24.02 -31.00
N LEU A 107 24.05 24.83 -30.70
CA LEU A 107 23.97 26.21 -31.18
C LEU A 107 24.59 27.18 -30.16
N PRO A 108 25.11 28.33 -30.60
CA PRO A 108 25.58 29.37 -29.70
C PRO A 108 24.48 29.84 -28.74
N THR A 109 24.86 30.06 -27.48
CA THR A 109 23.95 30.61 -26.46
C THR A 109 23.48 32.01 -26.86
N GLU A 110 22.17 32.25 -26.78
CA GLU A 110 21.56 33.54 -27.13
C GLU A 110 20.69 34.04 -25.98
N LYS A 111 20.87 35.29 -25.56
CA LYS A 111 20.02 35.91 -24.53
C LYS A 111 18.82 36.59 -25.18
N VAL A 112 17.62 36.23 -24.74
CA VAL A 112 16.34 36.73 -25.28
C VAL A 112 15.48 37.35 -24.19
N LEU A 113 14.73 38.39 -24.56
CA LEU A 113 13.78 39.05 -23.67
C LEU A 113 12.47 38.24 -23.61
N THR A 114 12.08 37.87 -22.40
CA THR A 114 10.92 37.02 -22.07
C THR A 114 10.22 37.62 -20.85
N PRO A 115 9.51 38.76 -21.00
CA PRO A 115 8.92 39.46 -19.87
C PRO A 115 7.79 38.61 -19.27
N GLU A 116 7.63 38.66 -17.94
CA GLU A 116 6.58 37.97 -17.18
C GLU A 116 6.52 36.43 -17.35
N CYS A 117 7.58 35.81 -17.89
CA CYS A 117 7.65 34.37 -18.11
C CYS A 117 8.28 33.65 -16.91
N HIS A 118 7.50 33.41 -15.85
CA HIS A 118 7.98 32.80 -14.61
C HIS A 118 7.81 31.26 -14.52
N THR A 119 7.09 30.66 -15.46
CA THR A 119 6.81 29.21 -15.48
C THR A 119 7.27 28.59 -16.79
N ILE A 120 7.50 27.27 -16.76
CA ILE A 120 7.84 26.51 -17.96
C ILE A 120 6.74 26.62 -19.02
N GLU A 121 5.47 26.57 -18.60
CA GLU A 121 4.32 26.75 -19.48
C GLU A 121 4.35 28.11 -20.18
N ALA A 122 4.60 29.18 -19.42
CA ALA A 122 4.65 30.53 -19.97
C ALA A 122 5.82 30.69 -20.96
N LEU A 123 7.00 30.18 -20.59
CA LEU A 123 8.20 30.24 -21.42
C LEU A 123 8.04 29.45 -22.73
N ALA A 124 7.57 28.20 -22.65
CA ALA A 124 7.36 27.33 -23.80
C ALA A 124 6.37 27.96 -24.80
N ASN A 125 5.27 28.54 -24.30
CA ASN A 125 4.29 29.23 -25.13
C ASN A 125 4.87 30.52 -25.75
N PHE A 126 5.62 31.30 -24.97
CA PHE A 126 6.19 32.57 -25.45
C PHE A 126 7.22 32.34 -26.56
N LEU A 127 8.09 31.35 -26.39
CA LEU A 127 9.13 30.99 -27.37
C LEU A 127 8.61 30.08 -28.49
N ASN A 128 7.38 29.60 -28.40
CA ASN A 128 6.77 28.63 -29.31
C ASN A 128 7.64 27.36 -29.47
N ILE A 129 8.06 26.79 -28.33
CA ILE A 129 8.86 25.56 -28.25
C ILE A 129 8.17 24.53 -27.35
N PRO A 130 8.43 23.23 -27.54
CA PRO A 130 7.94 22.19 -26.63
C PRO A 130 8.54 22.34 -25.22
N LYS A 131 7.85 21.88 -24.16
CA LYS A 131 8.33 21.99 -22.77
C LYS A 131 9.64 21.25 -22.55
N GLU A 132 9.84 20.19 -23.32
CA GLU A 132 11.03 19.37 -23.35
C GLU A 132 12.27 20.13 -23.83
N LYS A 133 12.09 21.26 -24.53
CA LYS A 133 13.17 22.19 -24.92
C LYS A 133 13.44 23.27 -23.89
N THR A 134 12.88 23.13 -22.68
CA THR A 134 13.14 24.04 -21.57
C THR A 134 13.82 23.31 -20.42
N ALA A 135 14.61 24.04 -19.64
CA ALA A 135 15.24 23.57 -18.41
C ALA A 135 14.55 24.22 -17.21
N LYS A 136 14.09 23.39 -16.28
CA LYS A 136 13.42 23.80 -15.04
C LYS A 136 14.44 23.84 -13.91
N ALA A 137 14.54 25.00 -13.26
CA ALA A 137 15.38 25.21 -12.10
C ALA A 137 14.61 25.03 -10.80
N LEU A 138 15.15 24.23 -9.88
CA LEU A 138 14.70 24.14 -8.49
C LEU A 138 15.85 24.50 -7.55
N MET A 139 15.54 25.17 -6.45
CA MET A 139 16.54 25.76 -5.56
C MET A 139 16.25 25.40 -4.11
N TYR A 140 17.21 24.73 -3.49
CA TYR A 140 17.12 24.24 -2.12
C TYR A 140 18.35 24.66 -1.32
N THR A 141 18.23 24.55 -0.01
CA THR A 141 19.35 24.70 0.93
C THR A 141 19.47 23.42 1.73
N ARG A 142 20.65 22.81 1.70
CA ARG A 142 20.96 21.61 2.46
C ARG A 142 21.01 21.93 3.96
N VAL A 143 20.33 21.13 4.76
CA VAL A 143 20.14 21.39 6.20
C VAL A 143 21.43 21.18 6.99
N SER A 144 22.27 20.21 6.60
CA SER A 144 23.45 19.82 7.36
C SER A 144 24.54 20.90 7.41
N ASP A 145 24.66 21.74 6.38
CA ASP A 145 25.75 22.71 6.24
C ASP A 145 25.34 24.05 5.61
N ASN A 146 24.04 24.26 5.39
CA ASN A 146 23.50 25.44 4.70
C ASN A 146 24.05 25.64 3.27
N GLN A 147 24.51 24.58 2.61
CA GLN A 147 24.94 24.68 1.22
C GLN A 147 23.74 24.92 0.30
N PHE A 148 23.84 25.92 -0.58
CA PHE A 148 22.85 26.15 -1.64
C PHE A 148 22.96 25.07 -2.71
N VAL A 149 21.85 24.42 -3.02
CA VAL A 149 21.73 23.32 -3.98
C VAL A 149 20.84 23.77 -5.13
N PHE A 150 21.38 23.76 -6.34
CA PHE A 150 20.68 24.15 -7.56
C PHE A 150 20.43 22.91 -8.41
N ILE A 151 19.16 22.61 -8.68
CA ILE A 151 18.74 21.42 -9.42
C ILE A 151 18.21 21.82 -10.79
N VAL A 152 18.63 21.10 -11.83
CA VAL A 152 18.09 21.25 -13.19
C VAL A 152 17.42 19.95 -13.63
N VAL A 153 16.16 20.05 -14.05
CA VAL A 153 15.41 18.96 -14.69
C VAL A 153 14.81 19.46 -16.01
N ARG A 154 14.45 18.55 -16.92
CA ARG A 154 13.80 18.94 -18.18
C ARG A 154 12.41 19.52 -17.89
N GLY A 155 11.95 20.48 -18.69
CA GLY A 155 10.76 21.28 -18.36
C GLY A 155 9.45 20.50 -18.25
N ASP A 156 9.32 19.42 -19.00
CA ASP A 156 8.22 18.45 -18.98
C ASP A 156 8.25 17.51 -17.76
N MET A 157 9.38 17.43 -17.06
CA MET A 157 9.58 16.50 -15.95
C MET A 157 9.33 17.16 -14.60
N GLN A 158 9.01 16.32 -13.61
CA GLN A 158 8.86 16.72 -12.21
C GLN A 158 10.01 16.14 -11.39
N MET A 159 10.54 16.92 -10.45
CA MET A 159 11.63 16.48 -9.58
C MET A 159 11.08 15.60 -8.44
N SER A 160 11.81 14.53 -8.11
CA SER A 160 11.61 13.78 -6.88
C SER A 160 12.51 14.34 -5.77
N GLU A 161 11.89 14.89 -4.73
CA GLU A 161 12.63 15.34 -3.54
C GLU A 161 13.26 14.15 -2.79
N SER A 162 12.63 12.98 -2.79
CA SER A 162 13.14 11.78 -2.12
C SER A 162 14.39 11.23 -2.81
N LYS A 163 14.46 11.26 -4.15
CA LYS A 163 15.70 10.95 -4.88
C LYS A 163 16.78 11.99 -4.62
N LEU A 164 16.44 13.29 -4.63
CA LEU A 164 17.39 14.35 -4.28
C LEU A 164 17.98 14.15 -2.88
N LYS A 165 17.14 13.89 -1.87
CA LYS A 165 17.57 13.66 -0.48
C LYS A 165 18.53 12.48 -0.34
N LYS A 166 18.33 11.40 -1.11
CA LYS A 166 19.28 10.27 -1.14
C LYS A 166 20.68 10.68 -1.63
N LEU A 167 20.77 11.67 -2.52
CA LEU A 167 22.03 12.13 -3.10
C LEU A 167 22.73 13.20 -2.25
N VAL A 168 21.97 14.17 -1.74
CA VAL A 168 22.56 15.35 -1.08
C VAL A 168 22.26 15.45 0.42
N GLY A 169 21.41 14.60 0.98
CA GLY A 169 20.91 14.69 2.35
C GLY A 169 19.68 15.58 2.48
N ASP A 170 19.27 15.87 3.71
CA ASP A 170 18.07 16.68 3.96
C ASP A 170 18.18 18.10 3.40
N VAL A 171 17.10 18.53 2.75
CA VAL A 171 16.99 19.84 2.10
C VAL A 171 15.70 20.56 2.51
N ARG A 172 15.74 21.88 2.43
CA ARG A 172 14.56 22.76 2.48
C ARG A 172 14.55 23.71 1.29
N THR A 173 13.40 24.30 0.97
CA THR A 173 13.35 25.34 -0.06
C THR A 173 14.29 26.49 0.28
N ALA A 174 15.00 27.00 -0.72
CA ALA A 174 15.88 28.14 -0.54
C ALA A 174 15.07 29.42 -0.32
N THR A 175 15.58 30.31 0.54
CA THR A 175 14.98 31.64 0.72
C THR A 175 15.35 32.55 -0.45
N LEU A 176 14.59 33.64 -0.66
CA LEU A 176 14.93 34.65 -1.69
C LEU A 176 16.31 35.27 -1.47
N GLU A 177 16.73 35.40 -0.21
CA GLU A 177 18.05 35.91 0.13
C GLU A 177 19.15 34.93 -0.31
N GLU A 178 19.00 33.64 -0.01
CA GLU A 178 19.94 32.59 -0.41
C GLU A 178 20.04 32.49 -1.95
N ILE A 179 18.90 32.56 -2.64
CA ILE A 179 18.82 32.58 -4.11
C ILE A 179 19.61 33.77 -4.66
N SER A 180 19.35 34.97 -4.15
CA SER A 180 20.01 36.20 -4.61
C SER A 180 21.52 36.18 -4.34
N GLN A 181 21.94 35.67 -3.18
CA GLN A 181 23.35 35.54 -2.81
C GLN A 181 24.12 34.57 -3.73
N SER A 182 23.44 33.55 -4.28
CA SER A 182 24.05 32.62 -5.25
C SER A 182 24.24 33.24 -6.65
N GLY A 183 23.61 34.38 -6.93
CA GLY A 183 23.55 35.00 -8.26
C GLY A 183 22.38 34.52 -9.12
N ALA A 184 21.48 33.68 -8.58
CA ALA A 184 20.27 33.24 -9.27
C ALA A 184 19.15 34.29 -9.18
N ALA A 185 18.27 34.31 -10.18
CA ALA A 185 17.06 35.13 -10.19
C ALA A 185 15.82 34.23 -10.22
N ALA A 186 14.97 34.26 -9.19
CA ALA A 186 13.78 33.43 -9.13
C ALA A 186 12.87 33.62 -10.36
N GLY A 187 12.43 32.53 -10.98
CA GLY A 187 11.68 32.53 -12.24
C GLY A 187 12.51 32.74 -13.51
N TYR A 188 13.78 33.11 -13.38
CA TYR A 188 14.73 33.32 -14.49
C TYR A 188 16.09 32.71 -14.16
N ALA A 189 16.11 31.62 -13.39
CA ALA A 189 17.35 31.05 -12.87
C ALA A 189 17.94 29.98 -13.81
N SER A 190 19.27 29.89 -13.82
CA SER A 190 20.03 28.78 -14.42
C SER A 190 21.34 28.57 -13.66
N PRO A 191 22.03 27.43 -13.85
CA PRO A 191 23.32 27.18 -13.19
C PRO A 191 24.48 28.03 -13.73
N ILE A 192 24.26 28.80 -14.82
CA ILE A 192 25.32 29.52 -15.53
C ILE A 192 25.78 30.73 -14.70
N GLY A 193 27.03 30.69 -14.25
CA GLY A 193 27.65 31.78 -13.49
C GLY A 193 27.30 31.85 -12.00
N LEU A 194 26.57 30.85 -11.47
CA LEU A 194 26.25 30.77 -10.04
C LEU A 194 27.51 30.63 -9.19
N GLN A 195 27.44 31.19 -7.99
CA GLN A 195 28.53 31.18 -7.02
C GLN A 195 28.20 30.29 -5.82
N LYS A 196 29.17 29.46 -5.39
CA LYS A 196 29.06 28.60 -4.20
C LYS A 196 27.83 27.67 -4.19
N ALA A 197 27.33 27.30 -5.36
CA ALA A 197 26.20 26.40 -5.52
C ALA A 197 26.68 24.95 -5.75
N LEU A 198 26.03 23.98 -5.11
CA LEU A 198 26.10 22.58 -5.53
C LEU A 198 25.11 22.38 -6.68
N ILE A 199 25.63 22.20 -7.89
CA ILE A 199 24.80 21.97 -9.08
C ILE A 199 24.53 20.48 -9.23
N VAL A 200 23.25 20.11 -9.18
CA VAL A 200 22.72 18.77 -9.43
C VAL A 200 21.88 18.82 -10.69
N VAL A 201 22.04 17.88 -11.60
CA VAL A 201 21.19 17.79 -12.79
C VAL A 201 20.65 16.39 -12.96
N ASP A 202 19.44 16.31 -13.51
CA ASP A 202 18.89 15.04 -13.96
C ASP A 202 19.76 14.42 -15.06
N ASP A 203 19.88 13.09 -15.05
CA ASP A 203 20.69 12.32 -16.01
C ASP A 203 20.31 12.51 -17.50
N LEU A 204 19.13 13.06 -17.77
CA LEU A 204 18.67 13.43 -19.10
C LEU A 204 19.17 14.81 -19.58
N ILE A 205 19.57 15.69 -18.65
CA ILE A 205 20.03 17.05 -18.98
C ILE A 205 21.26 17.04 -19.90
N PRO A 206 22.33 16.27 -19.63
CA PRO A 206 23.48 16.20 -20.54
C PRO A 206 23.14 15.64 -21.93
N GLN A 207 22.01 14.95 -22.06
CA GLN A 207 21.51 14.36 -23.32
C GLN A 207 20.46 15.24 -24.02
N SER A 208 20.20 16.43 -23.48
CA SER A 208 19.18 17.35 -23.98
C SER A 208 19.86 18.63 -24.48
N PRO A 209 20.27 18.68 -25.76
CA PRO A 209 20.96 19.83 -26.28
C PRO A 209 20.02 21.03 -26.48
N ASN A 210 20.61 22.21 -26.40
CA ASN A 210 20.01 23.48 -26.75
C ASN A 210 18.75 23.86 -25.93
N LEU A 211 18.78 23.66 -24.62
CA LEU A 211 17.64 23.99 -23.75
C LEU A 211 17.49 25.50 -23.53
N ALA A 212 16.25 25.98 -23.48
CA ALA A 212 15.93 27.30 -22.96
C ALA A 212 15.95 27.29 -21.43
N ALA A 213 16.77 28.14 -20.81
CA ALA A 213 16.94 28.25 -19.37
C ALA A 213 16.93 29.73 -18.94
N GLY A 214 16.79 30.00 -17.64
CA GLY A 214 16.83 31.37 -17.14
C GLY A 214 18.18 32.08 -17.38
N ALA A 215 18.19 33.40 -17.58
CA ALA A 215 19.43 34.14 -17.78
C ALA A 215 20.10 34.64 -16.48
N ASN A 216 19.61 34.21 -15.31
CA ASN A 216 19.93 34.80 -14.01
C ASN A 216 19.65 36.31 -13.94
N GLU A 217 18.72 36.77 -14.76
CA GLU A 217 18.33 38.18 -14.87
C GLU A 217 16.83 38.25 -15.14
N SER A 218 16.11 39.04 -14.34
CA SER A 218 14.66 39.17 -14.45
C SER A 218 14.24 39.61 -15.85
N GLY A 219 13.30 38.88 -16.44
CA GLY A 219 12.75 39.15 -17.75
C GLY A 219 13.57 38.59 -18.91
N TYR A 220 14.65 37.84 -18.65
CA TYR A 220 15.49 37.26 -19.70
C TYR A 220 15.72 35.77 -19.52
N HIS A 221 15.73 35.07 -20.65
CA HIS A 221 16.15 33.67 -20.76
C HIS A 221 17.33 33.55 -21.72
N LEU A 222 18.05 32.44 -21.60
CA LEU A 222 19.07 31.98 -22.54
C LEU A 222 18.49 30.86 -23.37
N LEU A 223 18.60 30.98 -24.68
CA LEU A 223 18.38 29.89 -25.62
C LEU A 223 19.68 29.10 -25.78
N ASN A 224 19.52 27.86 -26.23
CA ASN A 224 20.61 26.99 -26.64
C ASN A 224 21.61 26.66 -25.52
N THR A 225 21.16 26.53 -24.27
CA THR A 225 22.04 26.16 -23.16
C THR A 225 22.37 24.67 -23.18
N ASN A 226 23.62 24.33 -22.87
CA ASN A 226 24.15 22.97 -22.92
C ASN A 226 24.99 22.67 -21.66
N CYS A 227 24.64 21.59 -20.95
CA CYS A 227 25.43 21.06 -19.84
C CYS A 227 26.73 20.46 -20.38
N GLY A 228 27.87 20.87 -19.83
CA GLY A 228 29.21 20.52 -20.29
C GLY A 228 29.91 21.66 -21.05
N ARG A 229 29.15 22.47 -21.81
CA ARG A 229 29.67 23.67 -22.49
C ARG A 229 29.48 24.94 -21.67
N ASP A 230 28.26 25.22 -21.24
CA ASP A 230 27.92 26.50 -20.58
C ASP A 230 28.03 26.44 -19.05
N TYR A 231 27.90 25.24 -18.49
CA TYR A 231 28.05 24.96 -17.06
C TYR A 231 28.37 23.48 -16.83
N SER A 232 28.91 23.16 -15.65
CA SER A 232 29.18 21.78 -15.23
C SER A 232 28.37 21.43 -13.98
N ALA A 233 27.85 20.21 -13.92
CA ALA A 233 27.19 19.67 -12.74
C ALA A 233 28.17 18.89 -11.86
N ALA A 234 28.01 18.99 -10.54
CA ALA A 234 28.76 18.16 -9.59
C ALA A 234 28.15 16.75 -9.47
N ILE A 235 26.83 16.65 -9.66
CA ILE A 235 26.07 15.40 -9.59
C ILE A 235 25.17 15.33 -10.84
N VAL A 236 25.21 14.19 -11.53
CA VAL A 236 24.39 13.86 -12.70
C VAL A 236 23.74 12.50 -12.41
N GLU A 237 22.51 12.50 -11.94
CA GLU A 237 21.81 11.31 -11.47
C GLU A 237 20.30 11.44 -11.73
N ASP A 238 19.55 10.34 -11.65
CA ASP A 238 18.09 10.41 -11.76
C ASP A 238 17.47 11.11 -10.54
N VAL A 239 16.86 12.28 -10.79
CA VAL A 239 16.18 13.08 -9.76
C VAL A 239 14.74 13.40 -10.13
N THR A 240 14.13 12.65 -11.06
CA THR A 240 12.78 12.91 -11.55
C THR A 240 11.76 11.86 -11.12
N LEU A 241 10.49 12.23 -11.09
CA LEU A 241 9.38 11.30 -10.83
C LEU A 241 8.96 10.60 -12.12
N ALA A 242 8.74 9.29 -12.03
CA ALA A 242 8.04 8.55 -13.07
C ALA A 242 6.56 8.95 -13.10
N GLN A 243 5.91 8.74 -14.24
CA GLN A 243 4.50 8.97 -14.48
C GLN A 243 3.84 7.69 -15.00
N GLU A 244 2.52 7.63 -14.87
CA GLU A 244 1.74 6.58 -15.53
C GLU A 244 1.98 6.61 -17.05
N GLY A 245 2.22 5.44 -17.63
CA GLY A 245 2.54 5.31 -19.05
C GLY A 245 4.02 5.53 -19.40
N ASP A 246 4.88 5.90 -18.44
CA ASP A 246 6.32 5.93 -18.72
C ASP A 246 6.85 4.51 -19.02
N PRO A 247 7.89 4.37 -19.87
CA PRO A 247 8.47 3.07 -20.15
C PRO A 247 9.28 2.55 -18.97
N CYS A 248 9.08 1.28 -18.60
CA CYS A 248 9.79 0.63 -17.52
C CYS A 248 11.31 0.62 -17.76
N PHE A 249 12.11 0.98 -16.76
CA PHE A 249 13.58 0.96 -16.89
C PHE A 249 14.15 -0.46 -17.05
N MET A 250 13.41 -1.49 -16.61
CA MET A 250 13.83 -2.90 -16.71
C MET A 250 13.52 -3.52 -18.08
N CYS A 251 12.28 -3.37 -18.57
CA CYS A 251 11.83 -4.07 -19.79
C CYS A 251 11.32 -3.15 -20.91
N GLY A 252 11.10 -1.86 -20.64
CA GLY A 252 10.58 -0.89 -21.61
C GLY A 252 9.05 -0.89 -21.79
N GLU A 253 8.32 -1.82 -21.18
CA GLU A 253 6.84 -1.84 -21.18
C GLU A 253 6.26 -0.72 -20.32
N LEU A 254 5.00 -0.35 -20.56
CA LEU A 254 4.36 0.79 -19.89
C LEU A 254 4.13 0.53 -18.39
N LEU A 255 4.45 1.54 -17.59
CA LEU A 255 4.25 1.56 -16.15
C LEU A 255 2.82 2.00 -15.79
N THR A 256 2.28 1.45 -14.70
CA THR A 256 0.99 1.85 -14.12
C THR A 256 1.18 2.50 -12.76
N LEU A 257 0.40 3.55 -12.47
CA LEU A 257 0.35 4.19 -11.17
C LEU A 257 -0.83 3.62 -10.37
N GLN A 258 -0.60 3.23 -9.13
CA GLN A 258 -1.67 2.74 -8.25
C GLN A 258 -1.38 3.06 -6.78
N ARG A 259 -2.45 3.08 -5.97
CA ARG A 259 -2.33 3.18 -4.51
C ARG A 259 -2.17 1.81 -3.89
N ALA A 260 -1.40 1.75 -2.80
CA ALA A 260 -1.12 0.52 -2.10
C ALA A 260 -0.91 0.73 -0.60
N GLU A 261 -1.06 -0.34 0.17
CA GLU A 261 -0.60 -0.42 1.56
C GLU A 261 0.70 -1.20 1.64
N ILE A 262 1.59 -0.75 2.54
CA ILE A 262 2.84 -1.46 2.85
C ILE A 262 2.52 -2.55 3.88
N LEU A 263 2.69 -3.80 3.48
CA LEU A 263 2.49 -4.98 4.32
C LEU A 263 3.75 -5.41 5.06
N ALA A 264 4.92 -5.12 4.50
CA ALA A 264 6.21 -5.39 5.12
C ALA A 264 7.27 -4.42 4.60
N GLU A 265 8.21 -4.04 5.46
CA GLU A 265 9.36 -3.20 5.13
C GLU A 265 10.57 -3.65 5.96
N GLY A 266 11.75 -3.80 5.33
CA GLY A 266 12.98 -4.11 6.05
C GLY A 266 12.99 -5.47 6.77
N GLY A 267 12.08 -6.38 6.41
CA GLY A 267 11.90 -7.68 7.06
C GLY A 267 10.86 -7.70 8.18
N ASP A 268 10.31 -6.54 8.57
CA ASP A 268 9.24 -6.43 9.55
C ASP A 268 7.87 -6.44 8.88
N PHE A 269 6.90 -7.11 9.51
CA PHE A 269 5.53 -7.24 9.00
C PHE A 269 4.56 -6.28 9.69
N HIS A 270 3.72 -5.62 8.89
CA HIS A 270 2.62 -4.78 9.35
C HIS A 270 1.35 -5.62 9.49
N PHE A 271 1.26 -6.42 10.55
CA PHE A 271 0.18 -7.41 10.72
C PHE A 271 -1.25 -6.83 10.68
N ASP A 272 -1.43 -5.59 11.13
CA ASP A 272 -2.74 -4.92 11.06
C ASP A 272 -3.16 -4.68 9.60
N GLN A 273 -2.20 -4.30 8.76
CA GLN A 273 -2.41 -4.10 7.32
C GLN A 273 -2.56 -5.43 6.59
N ILE A 274 -1.84 -6.47 7.02
CA ILE A 274 -2.01 -7.83 6.49
C ILE A 274 -3.42 -8.36 6.79
N LEU A 275 -3.91 -8.17 8.02
CA LEU A 275 -5.28 -8.54 8.38
C LEU A 275 -6.31 -7.77 7.54
N LEU A 276 -6.09 -6.48 7.32
CA LEU A 276 -6.94 -5.67 6.44
C LEU A 276 -6.94 -6.19 5.00
N ALA A 277 -5.76 -6.44 4.43
CA ALA A 277 -5.61 -6.96 3.07
C ALA A 277 -6.25 -8.35 2.90
N LEU A 278 -6.13 -9.20 3.92
CA LEU A 278 -6.80 -10.51 3.94
C LEU A 278 -8.30 -10.35 4.01
N ALA A 279 -8.83 -9.44 4.81
CA ALA A 279 -10.26 -9.15 4.83
C ALA A 279 -10.76 -8.55 3.50
N GLU A 280 -9.94 -7.74 2.83
CA GLU A 280 -10.27 -7.20 1.50
C GLU A 280 -10.34 -8.31 0.44
N THR A 281 -9.46 -9.31 0.54
CA THR A 281 -9.35 -10.40 -0.44
C THR A 281 -10.33 -11.55 -0.14
N HIS A 282 -10.60 -11.81 1.14
CA HIS A 282 -11.29 -13.01 1.62
C HIS A 282 -12.56 -12.65 2.40
N HIS A 283 -13.61 -12.29 1.65
CA HIS A 283 -14.96 -12.10 2.17
C HIS A 283 -16.04 -12.51 1.14
N ASP A 284 -17.28 -12.61 1.59
CA ASP A 284 -18.47 -12.78 0.75
C ASP A 284 -19.60 -11.83 1.21
N ASP A 285 -20.78 -11.93 0.60
CA ASP A 285 -21.94 -11.10 0.93
C ASP A 285 -22.43 -11.22 2.40
N LYS A 286 -21.93 -12.19 3.16
CA LYS A 286 -22.33 -12.48 4.53
C LYS A 286 -21.27 -12.15 5.57
N GLY A 287 -20.00 -12.10 5.20
CA GLY A 287 -18.93 -11.85 6.14
C GLY A 287 -17.55 -12.30 5.69
N LEU A 288 -16.66 -12.40 6.66
CA LEU A 288 -15.27 -12.81 6.45
C LEU A 288 -15.17 -14.30 6.07
N THR A 289 -14.24 -14.60 5.16
CA THR A 289 -13.87 -15.96 4.73
C THR A 289 -12.37 -16.17 4.83
N LEU A 290 -11.76 -15.59 5.88
CA LEU A 290 -10.31 -15.56 6.06
C LEU A 290 -9.67 -16.96 5.98
N PRO A 291 -8.44 -17.08 5.44
CA PRO A 291 -7.65 -18.29 5.53
C PRO A 291 -7.43 -18.70 6.98
N LYS A 292 -7.25 -20.00 7.24
CA LYS A 292 -7.13 -20.56 8.60
C LYS A 292 -6.12 -19.79 9.47
N SER A 293 -4.94 -19.50 8.93
CA SER A 293 -3.85 -18.78 9.60
C SER A 293 -4.21 -17.36 10.06
N ALA A 294 -5.29 -16.80 9.54
CA ALA A 294 -5.77 -15.45 9.85
C ALA A 294 -7.07 -15.43 10.65
N THR A 295 -7.67 -16.60 10.92
CA THR A 295 -8.89 -16.69 11.73
C THR A 295 -8.54 -16.69 13.21
N PRO A 296 -9.36 -16.11 14.09
CA PRO A 296 -9.10 -16.08 15.53
C PRO A 296 -9.34 -17.44 16.19
N PHE A 297 -10.15 -18.31 15.59
CA PHE A 297 -10.49 -19.64 16.07
C PHE A 297 -10.73 -20.59 14.90
N ASP A 298 -10.31 -21.85 15.05
CA ASP A 298 -10.54 -22.91 14.06
C ASP A 298 -12.03 -23.26 13.97
N VAL A 299 -12.73 -23.22 15.11
CA VAL A 299 -14.12 -23.65 15.24
C VAL A 299 -15.00 -22.59 15.90
N TYR A 300 -16.11 -22.27 15.25
CA TYR A 300 -17.27 -21.63 15.86
C TYR A 300 -18.25 -22.69 16.37
N LEU A 301 -18.25 -22.94 17.67
CA LEU A 301 -19.17 -23.89 18.31
C LEU A 301 -20.41 -23.14 18.78
N MET A 302 -21.59 -23.54 18.32
CA MET A 302 -22.85 -22.95 18.77
C MET A 302 -23.82 -23.98 19.30
N HIS A 303 -24.46 -23.64 20.41
CA HIS A 303 -25.61 -24.41 20.89
C HIS A 303 -26.91 -23.79 20.37
N VAL A 304 -27.82 -24.65 19.90
CA VAL A 304 -29.20 -24.31 19.56
C VAL A 304 -30.10 -24.97 20.61
N PRO A 305 -30.92 -24.20 21.36
CA PRO A 305 -31.77 -24.76 22.42
C PRO A 305 -32.66 -25.90 21.94
N GLY A 306 -32.63 -27.03 22.66
CA GLY A 306 -33.54 -28.16 22.44
C GLY A 306 -34.86 -28.00 23.18
N LYS A 307 -35.89 -28.75 22.76
CA LYS A 307 -37.19 -28.84 23.42
C LYS A 307 -37.19 -29.86 24.56
N GLN A 308 -36.44 -30.94 24.42
CA GLN A 308 -36.41 -32.09 25.35
C GLN A 308 -34.98 -32.38 25.84
N MET A 309 -33.97 -32.20 25.00
CA MET A 309 -32.57 -32.40 25.35
C MET A 309 -31.89 -31.11 25.82
N ASP A 310 -31.04 -31.23 26.85
CA ASP A 310 -30.12 -30.16 27.25
C ASP A 310 -28.95 -30.09 26.26
N THR A 311 -29.20 -29.40 25.14
CA THR A 311 -28.18 -29.18 24.09
C THR A 311 -27.03 -28.31 24.57
N ARG A 312 -27.24 -27.50 25.62
CA ARG A 312 -26.21 -26.61 26.17
C ARG A 312 -25.17 -27.38 26.97
N ALA A 313 -25.60 -28.30 27.82
CA ALA A 313 -24.69 -29.19 28.55
C ALA A 313 -23.84 -30.00 27.56
N LYS A 314 -24.46 -30.58 26.53
CA LYS A 314 -23.74 -31.34 25.49
C LYS A 314 -22.77 -30.48 24.68
N ALA A 315 -23.12 -29.24 24.34
CA ALA A 315 -22.19 -28.31 23.72
C ALA A 315 -20.99 -27.99 24.62
N GLY A 316 -21.19 -27.92 25.94
CA GLY A 316 -20.12 -27.76 26.92
C GLY A 316 -19.15 -28.95 26.96
N GLU A 317 -19.66 -30.19 26.84
CA GLU A 317 -18.83 -31.39 26.73
C GLU A 317 -17.98 -31.37 25.45
N ILE A 318 -18.59 -31.07 24.30
CA ILE A 318 -17.91 -30.96 23.01
C ILE A 318 -16.83 -29.88 23.05
N TYR A 319 -17.13 -28.72 23.64
CA TYR A 319 -16.17 -27.64 23.84
C TYR A 319 -14.92 -28.13 24.59
N ASN A 320 -15.10 -28.84 25.70
CA ASN A 320 -13.98 -29.37 26.50
C ASN A 320 -13.18 -30.43 25.71
N GLN A 321 -13.87 -31.29 24.95
CA GLN A 321 -13.24 -32.32 24.11
C GLN A 321 -12.35 -31.69 23.02
N LEU A 322 -12.87 -30.70 22.28
CA LEU A 322 -12.12 -30.00 21.24
C LEU A 322 -10.91 -29.25 21.82
N GLN A 323 -11.07 -28.60 22.97
CA GLN A 323 -9.95 -27.92 23.64
C GLN A 323 -8.88 -28.90 24.14
N ALA A 324 -9.27 -30.04 24.70
CA ALA A 324 -8.33 -31.08 25.10
C ALA A 324 -7.54 -31.64 23.90
N ALA A 325 -8.10 -31.56 22.70
CA ALA A 325 -7.44 -31.91 21.45
C ALA A 325 -6.58 -30.78 20.85
N GLY A 326 -6.47 -29.62 21.52
CA GLY A 326 -5.69 -28.46 21.06
C GLY A 326 -6.36 -27.62 19.98
N ILE A 327 -7.63 -27.88 19.65
CA ILE A 327 -8.38 -27.13 18.65
C ILE A 327 -8.86 -25.81 19.28
N SER A 328 -8.65 -24.69 18.60
CA SER A 328 -9.10 -23.40 19.10
C SER A 328 -10.58 -23.18 18.81
N VAL A 329 -11.37 -23.00 19.88
CA VAL A 329 -12.84 -22.92 19.80
C VAL A 329 -13.37 -21.60 20.34
N LEU A 330 -14.18 -20.92 19.53
CA LEU A 330 -15.10 -19.87 19.96
C LEU A 330 -16.44 -20.51 20.30
N PHE A 331 -16.80 -20.54 21.58
CA PHE A 331 -18.07 -21.12 22.02
C PHE A 331 -19.14 -20.05 22.20
N ASP A 332 -20.15 -20.04 21.32
CA ASP A 332 -21.34 -19.21 21.42
C ASP A 332 -22.35 -19.77 22.44
N ASP A 333 -22.10 -19.43 23.70
CA ASP A 333 -22.87 -19.79 24.87
C ASP A 333 -23.97 -18.77 25.21
N ARG A 334 -24.25 -17.82 24.31
CA ARG A 334 -25.30 -16.79 24.49
C ARG A 334 -26.69 -17.39 24.45
N ASP A 335 -27.60 -16.77 25.20
CA ASP A 335 -29.03 -17.07 25.12
C ASP A 335 -29.66 -16.16 24.04
N GLU A 336 -29.35 -16.48 22.79
CA GLU A 336 -29.74 -15.71 21.60
C GLU A 336 -30.44 -16.59 20.58
N ARG A 337 -31.28 -15.99 19.75
CA ARG A 337 -31.99 -16.72 18.68
C ARG A 337 -30.98 -17.34 17.71
N ALA A 338 -31.25 -18.56 17.27
CA ALA A 338 -30.36 -19.29 16.35
C ALA A 338 -29.95 -18.47 15.12
N GLY A 339 -30.90 -17.73 14.50
CA GLY A 339 -30.61 -16.86 13.37
C GLY A 339 -29.59 -15.76 13.65
N VAL A 340 -29.57 -15.21 14.87
CA VAL A 340 -28.57 -14.21 15.29
C VAL A 340 -27.19 -14.87 15.40
N LYS A 341 -27.12 -16.05 16.03
CA LYS A 341 -25.87 -16.80 16.15
C LYS A 341 -25.29 -17.22 14.80
N PHE A 342 -26.15 -17.66 13.88
CA PHE A 342 -25.73 -18.01 12.53
C PHE A 342 -25.18 -16.82 11.77
N ASN A 343 -25.82 -15.65 11.88
CA ASN A 343 -25.33 -14.42 11.29
C ASN A 343 -23.98 -13.99 11.89
N ASP A 344 -23.82 -14.06 13.20
CA ASP A 344 -22.55 -13.72 13.85
C ASP A 344 -21.42 -14.68 13.46
N ALA A 345 -21.72 -15.99 13.34
CA ALA A 345 -20.76 -16.98 12.86
C ALA A 345 -20.33 -16.71 11.42
N ASP A 346 -21.26 -16.35 10.53
CA ASP A 346 -20.97 -16.00 9.14
C ASP A 346 -20.14 -14.70 9.06
N LEU A 347 -20.43 -13.70 9.90
CA LEU A 347 -19.66 -12.45 10.01
C LEU A 347 -18.23 -12.68 10.49
N ILE A 348 -18.06 -13.40 11.61
CA ILE A 348 -16.77 -13.63 12.26
C ILE A 348 -15.86 -14.50 11.39
N GLY A 349 -16.43 -15.46 10.66
CA GLY A 349 -15.71 -16.19 9.63
C GLY A 349 -14.75 -17.27 10.14
N CYS A 350 -15.03 -17.91 11.28
CA CYS A 350 -14.25 -19.10 11.66
C CYS A 350 -14.38 -20.19 10.57
N PRO A 351 -13.31 -20.93 10.22
CA PRO A 351 -13.30 -21.85 9.08
C PRO A 351 -14.38 -22.93 9.16
N ILE A 352 -14.65 -23.43 10.38
CA ILE A 352 -15.62 -24.49 10.63
C ILE A 352 -16.64 -24.01 11.66
N ARG A 353 -17.92 -24.23 11.36
CA ARG A 353 -19.01 -24.08 12.32
C ARG A 353 -19.51 -25.45 12.76
N VAL A 354 -19.57 -25.66 14.08
CA VAL A 354 -20.20 -26.83 14.71
C VAL A 354 -21.51 -26.37 15.34
N THR A 355 -22.62 -26.92 14.87
CA THR A 355 -23.96 -26.64 15.40
C THR A 355 -24.47 -27.82 16.23
N VAL A 356 -24.65 -27.56 17.52
CA VAL A 356 -25.17 -28.52 18.50
C VAL A 356 -26.67 -28.28 18.67
N GLY A 357 -27.45 -29.00 17.87
CA GLY A 357 -28.91 -28.96 17.89
C GLY A 357 -29.52 -30.30 18.29
N GLU A 358 -30.71 -30.25 18.88
CA GLU A 358 -31.41 -31.44 19.41
C GLU A 358 -31.61 -32.53 18.34
N LYS A 359 -31.99 -32.15 17.11
CA LYS A 359 -32.28 -33.10 16.02
C LYS A 359 -31.06 -33.95 15.66
N ALA A 360 -29.86 -33.35 15.59
CA ALA A 360 -28.64 -34.08 15.28
C ALA A 360 -28.20 -34.94 16.49
N LEU A 361 -28.32 -34.38 17.70
CA LEU A 361 -27.93 -35.08 18.94
C LEU A 361 -28.77 -36.33 19.24
N GLN A 362 -30.03 -36.38 18.80
CA GLN A 362 -30.86 -37.60 18.90
C GLN A 362 -30.23 -38.81 18.19
N ASN A 363 -29.38 -38.57 17.18
CA ASN A 363 -28.64 -39.60 16.46
C ASN A 363 -27.17 -39.68 16.88
N GLY A 364 -26.76 -39.02 17.97
CA GLY A 364 -25.36 -38.98 18.41
C GLY A 364 -24.45 -38.13 17.51
N MET A 365 -25.01 -37.15 16.79
CA MET A 365 -24.29 -36.36 15.78
C MET A 365 -24.36 -34.85 16.05
N VAL A 366 -23.51 -34.10 15.34
CA VAL A 366 -23.55 -32.63 15.20
C VAL A 366 -23.56 -32.23 13.73
N GLU A 367 -24.00 -31.02 13.44
CA GLU A 367 -23.90 -30.44 12.10
C GLU A 367 -22.57 -29.67 11.98
N LEU A 368 -21.80 -29.96 10.93
CA LEU A 368 -20.58 -29.29 10.52
C LEU A 368 -20.79 -28.52 9.23
N LYS A 369 -20.28 -27.28 9.18
CA LYS A 369 -20.30 -26.47 7.97
C LYS A 369 -18.98 -25.73 7.81
N LYS A 370 -18.32 -25.86 6.65
CA LYS A 370 -17.19 -24.98 6.30
C LYS A 370 -17.71 -23.60 5.95
N ARG A 371 -17.03 -22.53 6.38
CA ARG A 371 -17.47 -21.15 6.16
C ARG A 371 -17.63 -20.79 4.68
N THR A 372 -16.79 -21.37 3.83
CA THR A 372 -16.75 -21.10 2.38
C THR A 372 -17.72 -21.96 1.56
N THR A 373 -18.41 -22.94 2.17
CA THR A 373 -19.31 -23.85 1.45
C THR A 373 -20.76 -23.72 1.95
N SER A 374 -21.72 -24.07 1.09
CA SER A 374 -23.12 -24.19 1.48
C SER A 374 -23.46 -25.55 2.08
N GLU A 375 -22.62 -26.57 1.86
CA GLU A 375 -22.82 -27.94 2.33
C GLU A 375 -22.78 -28.05 3.85
N ILE A 376 -23.76 -28.78 4.40
CA ILE A 376 -23.82 -29.15 5.81
C ILE A 376 -23.59 -30.65 5.91
N GLN A 377 -22.59 -31.03 6.66
CA GLN A 377 -22.24 -32.42 6.93
C GLN A 377 -22.69 -32.79 8.34
N HIS A 378 -23.08 -34.05 8.54
CA HIS A 378 -23.33 -34.58 9.87
C HIS A 378 -22.11 -35.36 10.31
N ALA A 379 -21.63 -35.13 11.53
CA ALA A 379 -20.50 -35.83 12.11
C ALA A 379 -20.90 -36.51 13.41
N GLU A 380 -20.52 -37.76 13.55
CA GLU A 380 -20.60 -38.47 14.83
C GLU A 380 -19.68 -37.78 15.85
N LEU A 381 -20.13 -37.73 17.11
CA LEU A 381 -19.40 -37.05 18.18
C LEU A 381 -18.00 -37.64 18.40
N ASP A 382 -17.85 -38.95 18.21
CA ASP A 382 -16.59 -39.67 18.41
C ASP A 382 -15.57 -39.34 17.31
N ASP A 383 -16.03 -39.06 16.09
CA ASP A 383 -15.18 -38.73 14.94
C ASP A 383 -14.88 -37.24 14.79
N LEU A 384 -15.59 -36.37 15.51
CA LEU A 384 -15.58 -34.91 15.33
C LEU A 384 -14.16 -34.31 15.33
N VAL A 385 -13.30 -34.70 16.26
CA VAL A 385 -11.92 -34.22 16.37
C VAL A 385 -11.11 -34.58 15.12
N SER A 386 -11.28 -35.81 14.62
CA SER A 386 -10.57 -36.31 13.45
C SER A 386 -11.02 -35.59 12.17
N ILE A 387 -12.33 -35.37 12.02
CA ILE A 387 -12.93 -34.68 10.87
C ILE A 387 -12.42 -33.24 10.80
N ILE A 388 -12.42 -32.52 11.93
CA ILE A 388 -11.92 -31.13 11.99
C ILE A 388 -10.45 -31.07 11.55
N ARG A 389 -9.57 -31.91 12.13
CA ARG A 389 -8.15 -31.93 11.75
C ARG A 389 -7.91 -32.29 10.30
N ASN A 390 -8.66 -33.25 9.75
CA ASN A 390 -8.53 -33.62 8.34
C ASN A 390 -9.01 -32.49 7.41
N SER A 391 -10.07 -31.78 7.81
CA SER A 391 -10.57 -30.64 7.04
C SER A 391 -9.60 -29.46 7.01
N GLU A 392 -8.69 -29.36 8.00
CA GLU A 392 -7.62 -28.38 8.05
C GLU A 392 -6.47 -28.70 7.07
N SER A 393 -6.14 -29.98 6.85
CA SER A 393 -5.05 -30.37 5.93
C SER A 393 -5.38 -30.19 4.44
N ALA A 394 -6.65 -30.07 4.09
CA ALA A 394 -7.13 -29.98 2.71
C ALA A 394 -7.39 -28.54 2.22
N SER A 395 -7.27 -27.53 3.10
CA SER A 395 -7.45 -26.10 2.77
C SER A 395 -6.15 -25.36 2.50
N ASP A 396 -5.00 -26.00 2.75
CA ASP A 396 -3.64 -25.44 2.54
C ASP A 396 -3.00 -25.91 1.21
N ALA A 397 -3.79 -26.54 0.33
CA ALA A 397 -3.42 -26.97 -1.02
C ALA A 397 -4.44 -26.44 -2.03
#